data_AF-A0A420WAF2-F1
#
_entry.id   AF-A0A420WAF2-F1
#
_cell.length_a   1.000
_cell.length_b   1.000
_cell.length_c   1.000
_cell.angle_alpha   90.00
_cell.angle_beta   90.00
_cell.angle_gamma   90.00
#
_symmetry.space_group_name_H-M   'P 1'
#
loop_
_entity.id
_entity.type
_entity.pdbx_description
1 polymer ?
#
loop_
_entity_poly.entity_id
_entity_poly.type
_entity_poly.pdbx_seq_one_letter_code
_entity_poly.pdbx_strand_id
1 'polypeptide(L)'
;MKRFAILAFALLLAACGDPSKADLVKKAEDVSTKAELEAKLGRPDDIAKLGPIEQWTYKAKDGSVLFVITGDSVALQATGGKRQ
;
A
#
# COMPACT_ATOMS: atom_id res chain seq x y z
N MET A 1 23.35 -33.32 -6.08
CA MET A 1 23.01 -32.37 -7.17
C MET A 1 21.71 -31.68 -6.83
N LYS A 2 21.64 -30.35 -7.06
CA LYS A 2 20.46 -29.48 -7.03
C LYS A 2 19.77 -29.26 -5.67
N ARG A 3 20.38 -28.41 -4.83
CA ARG A 3 19.73 -27.64 -3.75
C ARG A 3 20.13 -26.17 -3.80
N PHE A 4 20.02 -25.56 -4.98
CA PHE A 4 20.31 -24.13 -5.15
C PHE A 4 19.50 -23.64 -6.34
N ALA A 5 18.41 -22.89 -6.09
CA ALA A 5 17.86 -21.87 -7.00
C ALA A 5 16.41 -21.52 -6.64
N ILE A 6 16.13 -20.95 -5.46
CA ILE A 6 14.94 -20.11 -5.27
C ILE A 6 15.30 -18.97 -4.29
N LEU A 7 16.27 -18.13 -4.66
CA LEU A 7 16.60 -16.92 -3.88
C LEU A 7 17.02 -15.78 -4.82
N ALA A 8 16.28 -15.58 -5.90
CA ALA A 8 16.63 -14.62 -6.96
C ALA A 8 15.47 -13.69 -7.38
N PHE A 9 14.47 -13.46 -6.51
CA PHE A 9 13.34 -12.57 -6.85
C PHE A 9 13.15 -11.38 -5.90
N ALA A 10 14.01 -11.19 -4.90
CA ALA A 10 13.79 -10.21 -3.84
C ALA A 10 14.47 -8.83 -4.04
N LEU A 11 15.14 -8.56 -5.17
CA LEU A 11 16.08 -7.43 -5.27
C LEU A 11 15.84 -6.43 -6.43
N LEU A 12 14.70 -6.49 -7.13
CA LEU A 12 14.49 -5.64 -8.33
C LEU A 12 13.56 -4.42 -8.16
N LEU A 13 13.05 -4.09 -6.96
CA LEU A 13 12.00 -3.05 -6.84
C LEU A 13 12.31 -1.81 -5.98
N ALA A 14 13.52 -1.64 -5.43
CA ALA A 14 13.84 -0.47 -4.58
C ALA A 14 14.50 0.70 -5.32
N ALA A 15 14.34 0.82 -6.65
CA ALA A 15 15.07 1.80 -7.48
C ALA A 15 14.24 3.02 -7.95
N CYS A 16 13.09 3.30 -7.35
CA CYS A 16 12.33 4.51 -7.63
C CYS A 16 11.88 5.10 -6.30
N GLY A 17 12.17 6.38 -6.06
CA GLY A 17 11.80 7.07 -4.81
C GLY A 17 10.29 7.03 -4.52
N ASP A 18 9.90 7.47 -3.32
CA ASP A 18 8.52 7.36 -2.85
C ASP A 18 7.49 7.87 -3.89
N PRO A 19 6.42 7.11 -4.16
CA PRO A 19 5.38 7.53 -5.10
C PRO A 19 4.69 8.82 -4.63
N SER A 20 4.03 9.54 -5.55
CA SER A 20 3.09 10.59 -5.12
C SER A 20 1.77 9.99 -4.61
N LYS A 21 0.99 10.79 -3.87
CA LYS A 21 -0.38 10.42 -3.49
C LYS A 21 -1.22 10.08 -4.73
N ALA A 22 -1.07 10.84 -5.81
CA ALA A 22 -1.79 10.59 -7.06
C ALA A 22 -1.41 9.23 -7.68
N ASP A 23 -0.13 8.85 -7.63
CA ASP A 23 0.33 7.54 -8.11
C ASP A 23 -0.26 6.40 -7.26
N LEU A 24 -0.30 6.56 -5.93
CA LEU A 24 -0.89 5.57 -5.02
C LEU A 24 -2.39 5.40 -5.26
N VAL A 25 -3.13 6.51 -5.36
CA VAL A 25 -4.58 6.49 -5.62
C VAL A 25 -4.85 5.87 -6.99
N LYS A 26 -4.10 6.24 -8.03
CA LYS A 26 -4.26 5.70 -9.37
C LYS A 26 -3.99 4.19 -9.42
N LYS A 27 -2.93 3.72 -8.77
CA LYS A 27 -2.63 2.27 -8.70
C LYS A 27 -3.71 1.47 -7.95
N ALA A 28 -4.45 2.12 -7.07
CA ALA A 28 -5.50 1.51 -6.26
C ALA A 28 -6.92 1.77 -6.79
N GLU A 29 -7.09 2.40 -7.96
CA GLU A 29 -8.40 2.83 -8.46
C GLU A 29 -9.39 1.67 -8.67
N ASP A 30 -8.90 0.50 -9.07
CA ASP A 30 -9.69 -0.71 -9.30
C ASP A 30 -9.56 -1.75 -8.16
N VAL A 31 -8.94 -1.39 -7.04
CA VAL A 31 -8.72 -2.31 -5.92
C VAL A 31 -9.95 -2.35 -5.03
N SER A 32 -10.50 -3.55 -4.80
CA SER A 32 -11.66 -3.74 -3.92
C SER A 32 -11.33 -4.53 -2.66
N THR A 33 -10.22 -5.27 -2.67
CA THR A 33 -9.86 -6.18 -1.56
C THR A 33 -8.51 -5.83 -0.93
N LYS A 34 -8.33 -6.24 0.32
CA LYS A 34 -7.08 -6.07 1.07
C LYS A 34 -5.90 -6.75 0.36
N ALA A 35 -6.14 -7.96 -0.15
CA ALA A 35 -5.13 -8.73 -0.87
C ALA A 35 -4.70 -8.05 -2.18
N GLU A 36 -5.64 -7.51 -2.95
CA GLU A 36 -5.33 -6.73 -4.16
C GLU A 36 -4.57 -5.45 -3.83
N LEU A 37 -4.92 -4.78 -2.73
CA LEU A 37 -4.23 -3.57 -2.28
C LEU A 37 -2.75 -3.86 -1.97
N GLU A 38 -2.48 -4.92 -1.20
CA GLU A 38 -1.09 -5.34 -0.90
C GLU A 38 -0.36 -5.80 -2.17
N ALA A 39 -1.04 -6.45 -3.11
CA ALA A 39 -0.44 -6.87 -4.38
C ALA A 39 -0.07 -5.68 -5.29
N LYS A 40 -0.86 -4.61 -5.27
CA LYS A 40 -0.66 -3.42 -6.13
C LYS A 40 0.28 -2.39 -5.52
N LEU A 41 0.18 -2.14 -4.22
CA LEU A 41 0.92 -1.09 -3.52
C LEU A 41 2.07 -1.63 -2.68
N GLY A 42 2.13 -2.93 -2.43
CA GLY A 42 3.04 -3.53 -1.46
C GLY A 42 2.49 -3.42 -0.04
N ARG A 43 3.37 -3.65 0.94
CA ARG A 43 2.99 -3.51 2.35
C ARG A 43 2.80 -2.03 2.71
N PRO A 44 1.78 -1.69 3.52
CA PRO A 44 1.63 -0.34 4.04
C PRO A 44 2.77 0.03 5.00
N ASP A 45 3.02 1.32 5.14
CA ASP A 45 3.99 1.88 6.08
C ASP A 45 3.53 1.79 7.54
N ASP A 46 2.22 1.86 7.76
CA ASP A 46 1.61 1.75 9.07
C ASP A 46 0.23 1.07 9.01
N ILE A 47 -0.08 0.28 10.04
CA ILE A 47 -1.37 -0.40 10.20
C ILE A 47 -1.93 -0.09 11.60
N ALA A 48 -3.01 0.68 11.65
CA ALA A 48 -3.82 0.86 12.85
C ALA A 48 -5.02 -0.09 12.83
N LYS A 49 -5.32 -0.73 13.97
CA LYS A 49 -6.47 -1.65 14.11
C LYS A 49 -7.44 -1.13 15.15
N LEU A 50 -8.69 -0.96 14.75
CA LEU A 50 -9.78 -0.43 15.56
C LEU A 50 -10.95 -1.41 15.49
N GLY A 51 -10.89 -2.46 16.31
CA GLY A 51 -11.86 -3.55 16.28
C GLY A 51 -11.86 -4.26 14.92
N PRO A 52 -13.00 -4.39 14.21
CA PRO A 52 -13.08 -5.05 12.91
C PRO A 52 -12.56 -4.20 11.74
N ILE A 53 -12.11 -2.98 12.02
CA ILE A 53 -11.62 -2.02 11.02
C ILE A 53 -10.10 -1.95 11.09
N GLU A 54 -9.43 -2.03 9.94
CA GLU A 54 -8.02 -1.71 9.80
C GLU A 54 -7.84 -0.40 9.01
N GLN A 55 -6.76 0.31 9.32
CA GLN A 55 -6.36 1.55 8.70
C GLN A 55 -4.94 1.36 8.19
N TRP A 56 -4.79 1.33 6.86
CA TRP A 56 -3.52 1.08 6.17
C TRP A 56 -3.01 2.39 5.59
N THR A 57 -1.87 2.86 6.09
CA THR A 57 -1.27 4.12 5.66
C THR A 57 -0.10 3.86 4.73
N TYR A 58 -0.09 4.54 3.59
CA TYR A 58 1.05 4.56 2.66
C TYR A 58 1.64 5.96 2.62
N LYS A 59 2.94 6.08 2.83
CA LYS A 59 3.69 7.32 2.69
C LYS A 59 3.91 7.61 1.21
N ALA A 60 3.76 8.87 0.88
CA ALA A 60 4.05 9.43 -0.43
C ALA A 60 5.02 10.60 -0.25
N LYS A 61 5.73 10.95 -1.33
CA LYS A 61 6.63 12.12 -1.30
C LYS A 61 5.90 13.44 -0.96
N ASP A 62 4.60 13.51 -1.21
CA ASP A 62 3.75 14.68 -1.02
C ASP A 62 2.67 14.49 0.06
N GLY A 63 2.80 13.50 0.94
CA GLY A 63 1.89 13.27 2.07
C GLY A 63 1.70 11.78 2.37
N SER A 64 0.47 11.39 2.70
CA SER A 64 0.11 9.98 2.88
C SER A 64 -1.26 9.70 2.29
N VAL A 65 -1.53 8.45 1.96
CA VAL A 65 -2.84 7.93 1.57
C VAL A 65 -3.27 6.88 2.59
N LEU A 66 -4.49 7.00 3.11
CA LEU A 66 -5.10 6.06 4.04
C LEU A 66 -6.15 5.20 3.33
N PHE A 67 -6.06 3.90 3.51
CA PHE A 67 -7.10 2.95 3.13
C PHE A 67 -7.76 2.40 4.39
N VAL A 68 -9.08 2.46 4.44
CA VAL A 68 -9.86 1.84 5.52
C VAL A 68 -10.34 0.49 5.03
N ILE A 69 -10.07 -0.53 5.83
CA ILE A 69 -10.36 -1.91 5.48
C ILE A 69 -11.35 -2.45 6.50
N THR A 70 -12.48 -2.96 6.03
CA THR A 70 -13.48 -3.64 6.88
C THR A 70 -13.61 -5.08 6.43
N GLY A 71 -13.16 -6.01 7.27
CA GLY A 71 -12.99 -7.40 6.84
C GLY A 71 -11.95 -7.50 5.73
N ASP A 72 -12.38 -7.85 4.52
CA ASP A 72 -11.53 -7.89 3.32
C ASP A 72 -11.75 -6.70 2.37
N SER A 73 -12.81 -5.92 2.57
CA SER A 73 -13.18 -4.84 1.65
C SER A 73 -12.40 -3.56 1.93
N VAL A 74 -11.89 -2.95 0.87
CA VAL A 74 -11.13 -1.69 0.92
C VAL A 74 -12.05 -0.52 0.56
N ALA A 75 -12.06 0.50 1.42
CA ALA A 75 -12.61 1.81 1.14
C ALA A 75 -11.46 2.84 1.16
N LEU A 76 -11.32 3.61 0.08
CA LEU A 76 -10.36 4.70 0.04
C LEU A 76 -10.85 5.85 0.94
N GLN A 77 -10.05 6.22 1.93
CA GLN A 77 -10.22 7.48 2.65
C GLN A 77 -9.11 8.43 2.24
N ALA A 78 -9.37 9.29 1.27
CA ALA A 78 -8.41 10.29 0.82
C ALA A 78 -7.96 11.18 2.01
N THR A 79 -6.69 11.13 2.36
CA THR A 79 -6.11 11.88 3.50
C THR A 79 -5.61 13.26 3.12
N GLY A 80 -5.77 14.17 4.09
CA GLY A 80 -5.58 15.61 3.96
C GLY A 80 -4.18 16.05 3.55
N GLY A 81 -4.13 17.14 2.79
CA GLY A 81 -2.90 17.85 2.48
C GLY A 81 -2.30 18.51 3.72
N LYS A 82 -0.97 18.66 3.73
CA LYS A 82 -0.34 19.69 4.57
C LYS A 82 -1.04 21.00 4.25
N ARG A 83 -1.80 21.56 5.20
CA ARG A 83 -2.07 23.00 5.19
C ARG A 83 -0.70 23.66 5.27
N GLN A 84 -0.31 24.36 4.21
CA GLN A 84 0.74 25.38 4.29
C GLN A 84 0.30 26.45 5.27
#